data_AF-A0A8J3HRI2-F1
#
_entry.id   AF-A0A8J3HRI2-F1
#
_cell.length_a   1.000
_cell.length_b   1.000
_cell.length_c   1.000
_cell.angle_alpha   90.00
_cell.angle_beta   90.00
_cell.angle_gamma   90.00
#
_symmetry.space_group_name_H-M   'P 1'
#
loop_
_entity.id
_entity.type
_entity.pdbx_description
1 polymer ?
#
loop_
_entity_poly.entity_id
_entity_poly.type
_entity_poly.pdbx_seq_one_letter_code
_entity_poly.pdbx_strand_id
1 'polypeptide(L)'
;MLDFSAVKSGSLSFADMAKGLTKADLYQSTNEMIDVMQEIVGDAVDVDVTFVPQDPNADDTFGKPEDANLAWTLGHVVVHATASSEESAALALELARGLPVEGRSRYEVPWESVTSIAQVRQRLKESRRMRLALLDAWPDEPHLENTYSPFPQIGELNAVGRFLLGLFHDADHLDQLREIMRQAREARG
;
A
#
# COMPACT_ATOMS: atom_id res chain seq x y z
N MET A 1 -13.04 3.53 -6.28
CA MET A 1 -11.62 3.69 -5.87
C MET A 1 -11.19 5.08 -6.28
N LEU A 2 -10.41 5.77 -5.44
CA LEU A 2 -9.84 7.07 -5.79
C LEU A 2 -8.97 6.95 -7.05
N ASP A 3 -9.07 7.94 -7.94
CA ASP A 3 -8.21 8.03 -9.11
C ASP A 3 -6.96 8.86 -8.78
N PHE A 4 -5.81 8.20 -8.79
CA PHE A 4 -4.51 8.81 -8.53
C PHE A 4 -3.80 9.32 -9.80
N SER A 5 -4.41 9.24 -10.98
CA SER A 5 -3.81 9.65 -12.26
C SER A 5 -3.30 11.09 -12.26
N ALA A 6 -4.06 12.01 -11.68
CA ALA A 6 -3.67 13.42 -11.54
C ALA A 6 -2.46 13.62 -10.62
N VAL A 7 -2.35 12.82 -9.55
CA VAL A 7 -1.18 12.82 -8.65
C VAL A 7 0.03 12.19 -9.34
N LYS A 8 -0.13 11.04 -10.01
CA LYS A 8 0.94 10.37 -10.76
C LYS A 8 1.53 11.26 -11.85
N SER A 9 0.69 12.03 -12.54
CA SER A 9 1.13 12.99 -13.57
C SER A 9 1.70 14.30 -13.00
N GLY A 10 1.64 14.51 -11.68
CA GLY A 10 2.05 15.76 -11.03
C GLY A 10 1.12 16.95 -11.29
N SER A 11 -0.07 16.71 -11.85
CA SER A 11 -1.06 17.77 -12.11
C SER A 11 -1.92 18.11 -10.88
N LEU A 12 -1.87 17.28 -9.82
CA LEU A 12 -2.53 17.51 -8.53
C LEU A 12 -1.59 17.11 -7.39
N SER A 13 -1.48 17.92 -6.34
CA SER A 13 -0.72 17.55 -5.14
C SER A 13 -1.52 16.61 -4.24
N PHE A 14 -0.85 15.82 -3.40
CA PHE A 14 -1.53 15.01 -2.37
C PHE A 14 -2.35 15.87 -1.40
N ALA A 15 -1.83 17.03 -1.02
CA ALA A 15 -2.54 17.97 -0.16
C ALA A 15 -3.83 18.48 -0.83
N ASP A 16 -3.82 18.75 -2.13
CA ASP A 16 -5.01 19.14 -2.88
C ASP A 16 -5.99 17.99 -3.05
N MET A 17 -5.50 16.77 -3.33
CA MET A 17 -6.35 15.58 -3.41
C MET A 17 -7.02 15.26 -2.07
N ALA A 18 -6.34 15.52 -0.96
CA ALA A 18 -6.88 15.33 0.39
C ALA A 18 -8.01 16.32 0.73
N LYS A 19 -8.11 17.47 0.03
CA LYS A 19 -9.14 18.48 0.33
C LYS A 19 -10.52 17.90 0.09
N GLY A 20 -11.36 17.97 1.13
CA GLY A 20 -12.75 17.52 1.07
C GLY A 20 -12.95 16.02 1.26
N LEU A 21 -11.88 15.22 1.38
CA LEU A 21 -12.00 13.83 1.79
C LEU A 21 -12.24 13.74 3.30
N THR A 22 -13.13 12.83 3.66
CA THR A 22 -13.50 12.52 5.03
C THR A 22 -12.91 11.18 5.47
N LYS A 23 -12.97 10.89 6.78
CA LYS A 23 -12.64 9.57 7.32
C LYS A 23 -13.45 8.45 6.63
N ALA A 24 -14.71 8.71 6.27
CA ALA A 24 -15.56 7.73 5.59
C ALA A 24 -15.04 7.42 4.17
N ASP A 25 -14.55 8.42 3.44
CA ASP A 25 -13.97 8.23 2.10
C ASP A 25 -12.69 7.38 2.17
N LEU A 26 -11.85 7.59 3.18
CA LEU A 26 -10.66 6.77 3.43
C LEU A 26 -11.03 5.32 3.77
N TYR A 27 -12.09 5.14 4.56
CA TYR A 27 -12.63 3.83 4.94
C TYR A 27 -13.14 3.07 3.71
N GLN A 28 -13.95 3.72 2.87
CA GLN A 28 -14.45 3.16 1.62
C GLN A 28 -13.30 2.82 0.67
N SER A 29 -12.37 3.76 0.46
CA SER A 29 -11.23 3.57 -0.43
C SER A 29 -10.32 2.41 0.00
N THR A 30 -10.12 2.24 1.31
CA THR A 30 -9.35 1.10 1.86
C THR A 30 -10.04 -0.23 1.56
N ASN A 31 -11.36 -0.30 1.73
CA ASN A 31 -12.12 -1.51 1.42
C ASN A 31 -12.02 -1.85 -0.07
N GLU A 32 -12.32 -0.88 -0.93
CA GLU A 32 -12.25 -1.03 -2.39
C GLU A 32 -10.86 -1.45 -2.86
N MET A 33 -9.79 -0.84 -2.34
CA MET A 33 -8.41 -1.20 -2.70
C MET A 33 -8.09 -2.66 -2.36
N ILE A 34 -8.43 -3.10 -1.15
CA ILE A 34 -8.19 -4.49 -0.75
C ILE A 34 -9.13 -5.46 -1.51
N ASP A 35 -10.33 -5.03 -1.90
CA ASP A 35 -11.23 -5.86 -2.71
C ASP A 35 -10.64 -6.07 -4.11
N VAL A 36 -10.09 -5.03 -4.74
CA VAL A 36 -9.37 -5.13 -6.01
C VAL A 36 -8.15 -6.05 -5.89
N MET A 37 -7.33 -5.90 -4.85
CA MET A 37 -6.18 -6.80 -4.64
C MET A 37 -6.61 -8.26 -4.46
N GLN A 38 -7.69 -8.51 -3.71
CA GLN A 38 -8.24 -9.86 -3.54
C GLN A 38 -8.82 -10.43 -4.85
N GLU A 39 -9.43 -9.60 -5.69
CA GLU A 39 -9.94 -9.99 -7.00
C GLU A 39 -8.78 -10.39 -7.94
N ILE A 40 -7.70 -9.61 -7.97
CA ILE A 40 -6.52 -9.91 -8.80
C ILE A 40 -5.96 -11.30 -8.48
N VAL A 41 -5.90 -11.66 -7.19
CA VAL A 41 -5.41 -12.98 -6.72
C VAL A 41 -6.52 -14.02 -6.55
N GLY A 42 -7.70 -13.77 -7.10
CA GLY A 42 -8.92 -14.56 -6.84
C GLY A 42 -8.80 -16.02 -7.25
N ASP A 43 -8.12 -16.30 -8.36
CA ASP A 43 -7.88 -17.63 -8.92
C ASP A 43 -6.43 -18.12 -8.72
N ALA A 44 -5.65 -17.44 -7.88
CA ALA A 44 -4.28 -17.83 -7.58
C ALA A 44 -4.25 -19.15 -6.78
N VAL A 45 -3.24 -19.96 -7.06
CA VAL A 45 -2.87 -21.17 -6.33
C VAL A 45 -1.49 -21.00 -5.70
N ASP A 46 -1.08 -21.92 -4.81
CA ASP A 46 0.18 -21.77 -4.05
C ASP A 46 1.42 -21.60 -4.94
N VAL A 47 1.48 -22.30 -6.08
CA VAL A 47 2.62 -22.16 -7.02
C VAL A 47 2.72 -20.76 -7.62
N ASP A 48 1.60 -20.02 -7.76
CA ASP A 48 1.61 -18.64 -8.26
C ASP A 48 2.22 -17.67 -7.24
N VAL A 49 2.17 -18.00 -5.94
CA VAL A 49 2.68 -17.13 -4.87
C VAL A 49 4.20 -17.01 -4.94
N THR A 50 4.87 -18.12 -5.25
CA THR A 50 6.34 -18.21 -5.34
C THR A 50 6.85 -18.13 -6.78
N PHE A 51 5.96 -17.97 -7.76
CA PHE A 51 6.36 -17.77 -9.15
C PHE A 51 7.18 -16.49 -9.28
N VAL A 52 8.36 -16.61 -9.91
CA VAL A 52 9.25 -15.48 -10.18
C VAL A 52 8.92 -14.96 -11.58
N PRO A 53 8.32 -13.77 -11.72
CA PRO A 53 7.99 -13.21 -13.01
C PRO A 53 9.25 -12.75 -13.76
N GLN A 54 9.11 -12.56 -15.07
CA GLN A 54 10.07 -11.76 -15.83
C GLN A 54 9.73 -10.29 -15.62
N ASP A 55 10.66 -9.54 -15.04
CA ASP A 55 10.59 -8.09 -14.91
C ASP A 55 11.95 -7.47 -15.31
N PRO A 56 12.09 -7.03 -16.58
CA PRO A 56 13.33 -6.42 -17.04
C PRO A 56 13.58 -5.03 -16.44
N ASN A 57 12.60 -4.46 -15.74
CA ASN A 57 12.69 -3.15 -15.09
C ASN A 57 12.79 -3.27 -13.57
N ALA A 58 13.02 -4.46 -13.02
CA ALA A 58 13.22 -4.65 -11.59
C ALA A 58 14.43 -3.82 -11.13
N ASP A 59 14.17 -2.83 -10.27
CA ASP A 59 15.16 -1.87 -9.75
C ASP A 59 14.73 -1.39 -8.34
N ASP A 60 14.87 -2.27 -7.35
CA ASP A 60 14.68 -1.94 -5.94
C ASP A 60 15.95 -1.33 -5.33
N THR A 61 16.12 -0.03 -5.54
CA THR A 61 17.23 0.75 -4.96
C THR A 61 17.11 0.95 -3.44
N PHE A 62 16.00 0.55 -2.81
CA PHE A 62 15.75 0.72 -1.38
C PHE A 62 15.91 -0.58 -0.57
N GLY A 63 15.93 -1.73 -1.24
CA GLY A 63 16.13 -3.05 -0.68
C GLY A 63 17.59 -3.40 -0.39
N LYS A 64 17.86 -4.70 -0.23
CA LYS A 64 19.24 -5.19 -0.09
C LYS A 64 19.97 -5.07 -1.43
N PRO A 65 21.24 -4.65 -1.47
CA PRO A 65 21.97 -4.49 -2.72
C PRO A 65 21.99 -5.74 -3.61
N GLU A 66 22.03 -6.92 -3.01
CA GLU A 66 21.99 -8.21 -3.72
C GLU A 66 20.64 -8.52 -4.38
N ASP A 67 19.56 -7.92 -3.89
CA ASP A 67 18.18 -8.13 -4.35
C ASP A 67 17.71 -6.98 -5.28
N ALA A 68 18.56 -6.00 -5.58
CA ALA A 68 18.16 -4.78 -6.28
C ALA A 68 17.49 -5.03 -7.65
N ASN A 69 17.91 -6.07 -8.38
CA ASN A 69 17.31 -6.43 -9.68
C ASN A 69 16.42 -7.68 -9.58
N LEU A 70 16.00 -8.07 -8.38
CA LEU A 70 15.15 -9.24 -8.17
C LEU A 70 13.73 -8.91 -8.61
N ALA A 71 13.19 -9.69 -9.54
CA ALA A 71 11.78 -9.63 -9.87
C ALA A 71 10.93 -10.11 -8.69
N TRP A 72 9.99 -9.28 -8.24
CA TRP A 72 9.19 -9.57 -7.05
C TRP A 72 8.12 -10.62 -7.34
N THR A 73 8.03 -11.62 -6.46
CA THR A 73 6.94 -12.61 -6.50
C THR A 73 5.63 -11.99 -6.01
N LEU A 74 4.51 -12.70 -6.22
CA LEU A 74 3.23 -12.29 -5.67
C LEU A 74 3.29 -12.11 -4.14
N GLY A 75 3.93 -13.06 -3.44
CA GLY A 75 4.13 -12.96 -1.98
C GLY A 75 4.87 -11.70 -1.58
N HIS A 76 5.93 -11.34 -2.32
CA HIS A 76 6.74 -10.15 -2.08
C HIS A 76 5.93 -8.85 -2.24
N VAL A 77 5.27 -8.66 -3.38
CA VAL A 77 4.47 -7.45 -3.63
C VAL A 77 3.40 -7.26 -2.55
N VAL A 78 2.72 -8.33 -2.14
CA VAL A 78 1.65 -8.26 -1.14
C VAL A 78 2.18 -7.84 0.23
N VAL A 79 3.27 -8.45 0.73
CA VAL A 79 3.81 -8.07 2.05
C VAL A 79 4.35 -6.65 2.06
N HIS A 80 4.96 -6.23 0.95
CA HIS A 80 5.50 -4.88 0.79
C HIS A 80 4.38 -3.83 0.78
N ALA A 81 3.42 -3.96 -0.15
CA ALA A 81 2.32 -3.00 -0.29
C ALA A 81 1.53 -2.86 1.02
N THR A 82 1.18 -3.98 1.65
CA THR A 82 0.43 -3.97 2.92
C THR A 82 1.20 -3.30 4.07
N ALA A 83 2.50 -3.55 4.20
CA ALA A 83 3.32 -2.92 5.23
C ALA A 83 3.48 -1.40 5.02
N SER A 84 3.71 -0.96 3.78
CA SER A 84 3.79 0.47 3.44
C SER A 84 2.47 1.19 3.75
N SER A 85 1.34 0.57 3.42
CA SER A 85 0.00 1.12 3.69
C SER A 85 -0.39 1.11 5.16
N GLU A 86 0.06 0.12 5.93
CA GLU A 86 -0.14 0.07 7.38
C GLU A 86 0.68 1.12 8.11
N GLU A 87 1.96 1.29 7.75
CA GLU A 87 2.77 2.39 8.25
C GLU A 87 2.09 3.73 7.94
N SER A 88 1.58 3.87 6.71
CA SER A 88 0.85 5.06 6.28
C SER A 88 -0.34 5.36 7.18
N ALA A 89 -1.15 4.35 7.51
CA ALA A 89 -2.27 4.49 8.42
C ALA A 89 -1.85 4.81 9.86
N ALA A 90 -0.75 4.21 10.34
CA ALA A 90 -0.23 4.43 11.69
C ALA A 90 0.27 5.86 11.88
N LEU A 91 1.08 6.37 10.95
CA LEU A 91 1.59 7.76 11.01
C LEU A 91 0.46 8.78 10.80
N ALA A 92 -0.56 8.44 9.99
CA ALA A 92 -1.74 9.27 9.86
C ALA A 92 -2.53 9.39 11.17
N LEU A 93 -2.62 8.32 11.96
CA LEU A 93 -3.21 8.36 13.31
C LEU A 93 -2.42 9.27 14.26
N GLU A 94 -1.08 9.23 14.23
CA GLU A 94 -0.25 10.14 15.05
C GLU A 94 -0.56 11.61 14.72
N LEU A 95 -0.58 11.95 13.42
CA LEU A 95 -0.92 13.28 12.95
C LEU A 95 -2.33 13.69 13.37
N ALA A 96 -3.33 12.81 13.20
CA ALA A 96 -4.72 13.07 13.57
C ALA A 96 -4.89 13.38 15.06
N ARG A 97 -4.00 12.85 15.92
CA ARG A 97 -3.95 13.13 17.36
C ARG A 97 -3.15 14.39 17.72
N GLY A 98 -2.64 15.11 16.73
CA GLY A 98 -1.85 16.34 16.93
C GLY A 98 -0.41 16.07 17.35
N LEU A 99 0.11 14.86 17.11
CA LEU A 99 1.49 14.50 17.46
C LEU A 99 2.41 14.56 16.24
N PRO A 100 3.69 14.93 16.42
CA PRO A 100 4.66 14.83 15.34
C PRO A 100 4.91 13.37 14.97
N VAL A 101 5.24 13.14 13.70
CA VAL A 101 5.70 11.83 13.22
C VAL A 101 7.18 11.66 13.54
N GLU A 102 7.52 10.61 14.29
CA GLU A 102 8.89 10.30 14.69
C GLU A 102 9.37 8.98 14.05
N GLY A 103 10.07 9.08 12.92
CA GLY A 103 10.73 7.93 12.29
C GLY A 103 9.79 7.01 11.49
N ARG A 104 10.17 5.73 11.39
CA ARG A 104 9.45 4.70 10.63
C ARG A 104 8.59 3.85 11.58
N SER A 105 7.41 3.47 11.11
CA SER A 105 6.51 2.50 11.78
C SER A 105 6.24 1.28 10.88
N ARG A 106 7.18 0.96 9.97
CA ARG A 106 7.06 -0.18 9.05
C ARG A 106 7.70 -1.44 9.61
N TYR A 107 6.95 -2.53 9.54
CA TYR A 107 7.47 -3.88 9.63
C TYR A 107 6.96 -4.69 8.42
N GLU A 108 7.89 -5.23 7.64
CA GLU A 108 7.58 -6.10 6.51
C GLU A 108 7.79 -7.56 6.93
N VAL A 109 6.77 -8.39 6.71
CA VAL A 109 6.88 -9.84 6.85
C VAL A 109 7.94 -10.33 5.83
N PRO A 110 8.93 -11.15 6.22
CA PRO A 110 9.91 -11.69 5.28
C PRO A 110 9.20 -12.40 4.13
N TRP A 111 9.34 -11.89 2.91
CA TRP A 111 8.56 -12.35 1.76
C TRP A 111 8.84 -13.82 1.43
N GLU A 112 10.05 -14.30 1.73
CA GLU A 112 10.48 -15.69 1.54
C GLU A 112 9.64 -16.67 2.38
N SER A 113 9.01 -16.19 3.45
CA SER A 113 8.14 -16.98 4.31
C SER A 113 6.69 -17.12 3.79
N VAL A 114 6.33 -16.35 2.75
CA VAL A 114 5.00 -16.35 2.15
C VAL A 114 4.99 -17.22 0.91
N THR A 115 4.46 -18.43 1.04
CA THR A 115 4.54 -19.48 0.01
C THR A 115 3.18 -20.04 -0.40
N SER A 116 2.07 -19.56 0.19
CA SER A 116 0.73 -20.06 -0.08
C SER A 116 -0.29 -18.93 -0.30
N ILE A 117 -1.31 -19.21 -1.11
CA ILE A 117 -2.37 -18.23 -1.37
C ILE A 117 -3.21 -17.96 -0.11
N ALA A 118 -3.25 -18.93 0.81
CA ALA A 118 -3.86 -18.75 2.12
C ALA A 118 -3.16 -17.64 2.93
N GLN A 119 -1.82 -17.60 2.94
CA GLN A 119 -1.05 -16.55 3.60
C GLN A 119 -1.28 -15.19 2.93
N VAL A 120 -1.26 -15.12 1.60
CA VAL A 120 -1.53 -13.89 0.85
C VAL A 120 -2.91 -13.31 1.18
N ARG A 121 -3.96 -14.14 1.12
CA ARG A 121 -5.33 -13.71 1.44
C ARG A 121 -5.47 -13.29 2.91
N GLN A 122 -4.82 -14.01 3.82
CA GLN A 122 -4.80 -13.64 5.23
C GLN A 122 -4.10 -12.29 5.43
N ARG A 123 -2.97 -12.04 4.75
CA ARG A 123 -2.22 -10.79 4.86
C ARG A 123 -3.04 -9.60 4.39
N LEU A 124 -3.76 -9.72 3.27
CA LEU A 124 -4.68 -8.68 2.77
C LEU A 124 -5.83 -8.40 3.74
N LYS A 125 -6.44 -9.44 4.31
CA LYS A 125 -7.52 -9.31 5.31
C LYS A 125 -7.03 -8.65 6.60
N GLU A 126 -5.85 -9.05 7.06
CA GLU A 126 -5.21 -8.45 8.22
C GLU A 126 -4.90 -6.97 7.99
N SER A 127 -4.34 -6.64 6.82
CA SER A 127 -4.04 -5.25 6.46
C SER A 127 -5.29 -4.38 6.43
N ARG A 128 -6.38 -4.88 5.82
CA ARG A 128 -7.68 -4.20 5.86
C ARG A 128 -8.10 -3.95 7.31
N ARG A 129 -8.15 -4.99 8.14
CA ARG A 129 -8.56 -4.86 9.56
C ARG A 129 -7.72 -3.83 10.31
N MET A 130 -6.40 -3.86 10.14
CA MET A 130 -5.48 -2.93 10.82
C MET A 130 -5.72 -1.48 10.39
N ARG A 131 -5.76 -1.21 9.07
CA ARG A 131 -5.96 0.14 8.53
C ARG A 131 -7.30 0.74 8.92
N LEU A 132 -8.37 -0.06 8.89
CA LEU A 132 -9.69 0.36 9.34
C LEU A 132 -9.71 0.65 10.86
N ALA A 133 -9.09 -0.20 11.68
CA ALA A 133 -8.99 0.04 13.12
C ALA A 133 -8.18 1.31 13.45
N LEU A 134 -7.14 1.60 12.67
CA LEU A 134 -6.36 2.83 12.82
C LEU A 134 -7.17 4.08 12.44
N LEU A 135 -8.05 4.00 11.43
CA LEU A 135 -9.02 5.06 11.14
C LEU A 135 -10.06 5.20 12.26
N ASP A 136 -10.59 4.10 12.77
CA ASP A 136 -11.57 4.11 13.87
C ASP A 136 -11.00 4.76 15.15
N ALA A 137 -9.69 4.64 15.35
CA ALA A 137 -8.98 5.26 16.47
C ALA A 137 -8.72 6.78 16.30
N TRP A 138 -9.05 7.38 15.16
CA TRP A 138 -8.98 8.84 15.01
C TRP A 138 -9.96 9.53 15.96
N PRO A 139 -9.58 10.65 16.58
CA PRO A 139 -10.54 11.47 17.32
C PRO A 139 -11.67 11.95 16.39
N ASP A 140 -12.84 12.23 16.96
CA ASP A 140 -13.99 12.75 16.20
C ASP A 140 -13.64 14.09 15.51
N GLU A 141 -12.77 14.87 16.15
CA GLU A 141 -12.17 16.10 15.61
C GLU A 141 -10.64 15.91 15.45
N PRO A 142 -10.16 15.47 14.27
CA PRO A 142 -8.73 15.30 14.03
C PRO A 142 -7.99 16.63 13.83
N HIS A 143 -6.76 16.67 14.32
CA HIS A 143 -5.83 17.80 14.16
C HIS A 143 -5.27 17.86 12.73
N LEU A 144 -6.01 18.46 11.79
CA LEU A 144 -5.63 18.52 10.38
C LEU A 144 -4.67 19.66 10.03
N GLU A 145 -4.39 20.55 10.98
CA GLU A 145 -3.36 21.59 10.90
C GLU A 145 -1.95 21.05 11.14
N ASN A 146 -1.83 19.88 11.76
CA ASN A 146 -0.57 19.21 12.00
C ASN A 146 -0.12 18.48 10.73
N THR A 147 1.03 18.89 10.18
CA THR A 147 1.55 18.35 8.93
C THR A 147 2.93 17.73 9.08
N TYR A 148 3.23 16.84 8.13
CA TYR A 148 4.50 16.15 8.01
C TYR A 148 4.86 15.99 6.54
N SER A 149 6.11 16.27 6.21
CA SER A 149 6.68 16.00 4.89
C SER A 149 7.57 14.75 4.95
N PRO A 150 7.12 13.58 4.43
CA PRO A 150 7.91 12.36 4.43
C PRO A 150 9.18 12.49 3.58
N PHE A 151 9.09 13.26 2.49
CA PHE A 151 10.22 13.65 1.65
C PHE A 151 9.87 14.92 0.86
N PRO A 152 10.86 15.76 0.52
CA PRO A 152 10.62 17.12 0.00
C PRO A 152 9.70 17.20 -1.23
N GLN A 153 9.70 16.17 -2.08
CA GLN A 153 8.95 16.14 -3.34
C GLN A 153 7.43 15.98 -3.15
N ILE A 154 6.99 15.38 -2.04
CA ILE A 154 5.56 15.15 -1.75
C ILE A 154 4.92 16.38 -1.09
N GLY A 155 5.74 17.19 -0.42
CA GLY A 155 5.28 18.34 0.36
C GLY A 155 4.64 17.96 1.68
N GLU A 156 4.05 18.96 2.33
CA GLU A 156 3.41 18.83 3.64
C GLU A 156 2.08 18.07 3.55
N LEU A 157 1.93 17.02 4.35
CA LEU A 157 0.73 16.21 4.44
C LEU A 157 0.16 16.26 5.86
N ASN A 158 -1.14 16.53 5.98
CA ASN A 158 -1.86 16.25 7.23
C ASN A 158 -2.22 14.75 7.33
N ALA A 159 -2.98 14.36 8.36
CA ALA A 159 -3.42 12.98 8.56
C ALA A 159 -4.11 12.36 7.32
N VAL A 160 -4.97 13.10 6.63
CA VAL A 160 -5.68 12.62 5.43
C VAL A 160 -4.71 12.39 4.28
N GLY A 161 -3.86 13.38 3.98
CA GLY A 161 -2.84 13.27 2.95
C GLY A 161 -1.85 12.14 3.24
N ARG A 162 -1.47 11.98 4.51
CA ARG A 162 -0.58 10.89 4.94
C ARG A 162 -1.22 9.54 4.71
N PHE A 163 -2.49 9.35 5.04
CA PHE A 163 -3.21 8.09 4.78
C PHE A 163 -3.33 7.80 3.28
N LEU A 164 -3.67 8.82 2.48
CA LEU A 164 -3.77 8.73 1.02
C LEU A 164 -2.47 8.24 0.37
N LEU A 165 -1.31 8.63 0.90
CA LEU A 165 -0.02 8.19 0.36
C LEU A 165 0.12 6.66 0.36
N GLY A 166 -0.43 5.97 1.37
CA GLY A 166 -0.49 4.50 1.40
C GLY A 166 -1.44 3.94 0.34
N LEU A 167 -2.64 4.51 0.18
CA LEU A 167 -3.58 4.10 -0.88
C LEU A 167 -2.99 4.32 -2.28
N PHE A 168 -2.22 5.39 -2.47
CA PHE A 168 -1.49 5.66 -3.70
C PHE A 168 -0.42 4.59 -3.95
N HIS A 169 0.35 4.26 -2.93
CA HIS A 169 1.39 3.22 -3.01
C HIS A 169 0.79 1.84 -3.35
N ASP A 170 -0.34 1.48 -2.73
CA ASP A 170 -1.11 0.29 -3.12
C ASP A 170 -1.48 0.32 -4.60
N ALA A 171 -1.97 1.47 -5.08
CA ALA A 171 -2.40 1.66 -6.47
C ALA A 171 -1.24 1.52 -7.48
N ASP A 172 -0.02 1.88 -7.10
CA ASP A 172 1.19 1.69 -7.94
C ASP A 172 1.57 0.22 -8.11
N HIS A 173 1.19 -0.65 -7.17
CA HIS A 173 1.45 -2.09 -7.27
C HIS A 173 0.35 -2.89 -7.96
N LEU A 174 -0.82 -2.31 -8.26
CA LEU A 174 -1.93 -3.05 -8.86
C LEU A 174 -1.57 -3.65 -10.23
N ASP A 175 -0.87 -2.91 -11.08
CA ASP A 175 -0.48 -3.41 -12.40
C ASP A 175 0.63 -4.46 -12.29
N GLN A 176 1.54 -4.33 -11.33
CA GLN A 176 2.53 -5.36 -11.01
C GLN A 176 1.86 -6.67 -10.56
N LEU A 177 0.88 -6.60 -9.66
CA LEU A 177 0.11 -7.77 -9.22
C LEU A 177 -0.62 -8.44 -10.40
N ARG A 178 -1.25 -7.65 -11.27
CA ARG A 178 -1.93 -8.16 -12.47
C ARG A 178 -0.97 -8.86 -13.41
N GLU A 179 0.21 -8.28 -13.64
CA GLU A 179 1.21 -8.81 -14.54
C GLU A 179 1.83 -10.11 -14.01
N ILE A 180 2.14 -10.17 -12.71
CA ILE A 180 2.57 -11.41 -12.04
C ILE A 180 1.51 -12.50 -12.23
N MET A 181 0.24 -12.19 -11.97
CA MET A 181 -0.84 -13.16 -12.12
C MET A 181 -1.04 -13.59 -13.58
N ARG A 182 -0.86 -12.69 -14.56
CA ARG A 182 -0.91 -13.04 -15.98
C ARG A 182 0.20 -14.04 -16.33
N GLN A 183 1.44 -13.76 -15.94
CA GLN A 183 2.58 -14.65 -16.23
C GLN A 183 2.47 -15.99 -15.50
N ALA A 184 2.05 -15.99 -14.23
CA ALA A 184 1.85 -17.21 -13.44
C ALA A 184 0.75 -18.11 -14.06
N ARG A 185 -0.35 -17.50 -14.51
CA ARG A 185 -1.42 -18.18 -15.26
C ARG A 185 -0.90 -18.84 -16.54
N GLU A 186 -0.08 -18.13 -17.31
CA GLU A 186 0.52 -18.69 -18.52
C GLU A 186 1.48 -19.84 -18.23
N ALA A 187 2.22 -19.76 -17.12
CA ALA A 187 3.16 -20.80 -16.71
C ALA A 187 2.46 -22.10 -16.23
N ARG A 188 1.25 -22.01 -15.67
CA ARG A 188 0.50 -23.17 -15.15
C ARG A 188 -0.38 -23.88 -16.20
N GLY A 189 -0.74 -23.20 -17.29
CA GLY A 189 -1.61 -23.73 -18.35
C GLY A 189 -3.08 -23.41 -18.12
#